data_AF-A0AAE0ASA5-F1
#
_entry.id   AF-A0AAE0ASA5-F1
#
_cell.length_a   1.000
_cell.length_b   1.000
_cell.length_c   1.000
_cell.angle_alpha   90.00
_cell.angle_beta   90.00
_cell.angle_gamma   90.00
#
_symmetry.space_group_name_H-M   'P 1'
#
loop_
_entity.id
_entity.type
_entity.pdbx_description
1 polymer ?
#
loop_
_entity_poly.entity_id
_entity_poly.type
_entity_poly.pdbx_seq_one_letter_code
_entity_poly.pdbx_strand_id
1 'polypeptide(L)'
;MDDDVDVDKDELRSTPSFRYRWDVFLSFRGEDTRHGFTDRLYRQLTLNGVRTFRDDEELERGEEINPNLGEAIEDSAATIAVISRRYADSRWCLEELARVVDYRKMLLPVFYQVDPSHVRKQKGPFEQDFLNLEERFGVQTVARWRRAMEKAGGISGWDSRNWDEEELIQSLVKKILKKLSNTPLGAAKYPVGLDCQLEELMRMLDVKANGVRVLGFYGMGGVGKTTLS
;
A
#
# COMPACT_ATOMS: atom_id res chain seq x y z
N MET A 1 56.28 -26.15 12.63
CA MET A 1 55.85 -26.71 13.92
C MET A 1 55.72 -25.51 14.84
N ASP A 2 54.59 -24.85 15.00
CA ASP A 2 53.18 -25.13 14.66
C ASP A 2 52.52 -23.72 14.59
N ASP A 3 51.92 -23.33 13.47
CA ASP A 3 50.47 -23.37 13.16
C ASP A 3 49.63 -22.31 13.89
N ASP A 4 49.01 -21.44 13.06
CA ASP A 4 47.70 -20.76 13.16
C ASP A 4 47.33 -19.98 14.44
N VAL A 5 46.69 -18.80 14.39
CA VAL A 5 45.42 -18.52 13.70
C VAL A 5 45.34 -17.02 13.38
N ASP A 6 45.18 -16.71 12.10
CA ASP A 6 44.57 -15.46 11.64
C ASP A 6 43.12 -15.41 12.15
N VAL A 7 42.85 -14.50 13.10
CA VAL A 7 41.48 -14.20 13.50
C VAL A 7 40.91 -13.22 12.48
N ASP A 8 40.36 -13.80 11.41
CA ASP A 8 39.47 -13.12 10.48
C ASP A 8 38.26 -12.64 11.29
N LYS A 9 38.23 -11.34 11.62
CA LYS A 9 37.02 -10.69 12.12
C LYS A 9 36.12 -10.48 10.92
N ASP A 10 35.35 -11.52 10.60
CA ASP A 10 34.16 -11.41 9.78
C ASP A 10 33.22 -10.41 10.49
N GLU A 11 33.34 -9.14 10.12
CA GLU A 11 32.27 -8.17 10.29
C GLU A 11 31.06 -8.78 9.61
N LEU A 12 30.13 -9.31 10.40
CA LEU A 12 28.77 -9.56 9.97
C LEU A 12 28.18 -8.20 9.60
N ARG A 13 28.50 -7.71 8.39
CA ARG A 13 27.76 -6.65 7.74
C ARG A 13 26.39 -7.24 7.51
N SER A 14 25.49 -6.99 8.46
CA SER A 14 24.07 -7.13 8.25
C SER A 14 23.75 -6.28 7.02
N THR A 15 23.69 -6.92 5.85
CA THR A 15 23.07 -6.33 4.67
C THR A 15 21.73 -5.76 5.13
N PRO A 16 21.47 -4.46 4.97
CA PRO A 16 20.18 -3.92 5.33
C PRO A 16 19.18 -4.71 4.50
N SER A 17 18.35 -5.52 5.14
CA SER A 17 17.17 -6.03 4.48
C SER A 17 16.37 -4.79 4.14
N PHE A 18 16.33 -4.39 2.86
CA PHE A 18 15.47 -3.31 2.38
C PHE A 18 14.01 -3.75 2.55
N ARG A 19 13.55 -3.77 3.80
CA ARG A 19 12.15 -3.94 4.16
C ARG A 19 11.59 -2.54 4.28
N TYR A 20 10.62 -2.24 3.43
CA TYR A 20 9.78 -1.07 3.58
C TYR A 20 9.29 -0.95 5.03
N ARG A 21 9.33 0.26 5.59
CA ARG A 21 8.79 0.54 6.93
C ARG A 21 7.29 0.25 6.97
N TRP A 22 6.61 0.50 5.85
CA TRP A 22 5.18 0.33 5.68
C TRP A 22 4.87 -0.63 4.54
N ASP A 23 3.83 -1.42 4.72
CA ASP A 23 3.29 -2.26 3.66
C ASP A 23 2.39 -1.43 2.73
N VAL A 24 1.62 -0.51 3.30
CA VAL A 24 0.68 0.35 2.58
C VAL A 24 0.78 1.80 3.03
N PHE A 25 0.78 2.71 2.07
CA PHE A 25 0.47 4.13 2.24
C PHE A 25 -1.00 4.39 1.88
N LEU A 26 -1.79 5.01 2.76
CA LEU A 26 -3.15 5.45 2.46
C LEU A 26 -3.15 6.94 2.16
N SER A 27 -3.42 7.31 0.91
CA SER A 27 -3.66 8.69 0.47
C SER A 27 -5.16 8.92 0.33
N PHE A 28 -5.69 9.97 0.95
CA PHE A 28 -7.11 10.28 0.92
C PHE A 28 -7.40 11.72 1.33
N ARG A 29 -8.53 12.25 0.86
CA ARG A 29 -9.04 13.53 1.36
C ARG A 29 -9.67 13.32 2.73
N GLY A 30 -9.04 13.86 3.77
CA GLY A 30 -9.48 13.74 5.16
C GLY A 30 -10.94 14.15 5.36
N GLU A 31 -11.30 15.33 4.82
CA GLU A 31 -12.65 15.91 4.92
C GLU A 31 -13.75 15.06 4.28
N ASP A 32 -13.42 14.16 3.34
CA ASP A 32 -14.41 13.34 2.63
C ASP A 32 -14.59 11.97 3.27
N THR A 33 -13.50 11.34 3.73
CA THR A 33 -13.50 9.89 3.98
C THR A 33 -12.91 9.47 5.31
N ARG A 34 -12.28 10.37 6.09
CA ARG A 34 -11.54 9.99 7.30
C ARG A 34 -12.37 9.13 8.24
N HIS A 35 -13.48 9.67 8.76
CA HIS A 35 -14.28 9.02 9.80
C HIS A 35 -15.27 7.97 9.26
N GLY A 36 -15.25 7.73 7.95
CA GLY A 36 -16.13 6.77 7.28
C GLY A 36 -15.32 5.62 6.69
N PHE A 37 -15.30 5.58 5.36
CA PHE A 37 -14.64 4.52 4.58
C PHE A 37 -13.17 4.31 4.97
N THR A 38 -12.40 5.39 5.10
CA THR A 38 -10.95 5.27 5.29
C THR A 38 -10.58 4.75 6.68
N ASP A 39 -11.28 5.17 7.75
CA ASP A 39 -11.06 4.58 9.09
C ASP A 39 -11.39 3.09 9.10
N ARG A 40 -12.50 2.68 8.46
CA ARG A 40 -12.86 1.25 8.34
C ARG A 40 -11.80 0.46 7.57
N LEU A 41 -11.35 0.97 6.42
CA LEU A 41 -10.28 0.36 5.64
C LEU A 41 -8.99 0.23 6.47
N TYR A 42 -8.56 1.31 7.11
CA TYR A 42 -7.36 1.33 7.96
C TYR A 42 -7.44 0.31 9.10
N ARG A 43 -8.58 0.23 9.79
CA ARG A 43 -8.81 -0.76 10.84
C ARG A 43 -8.74 -2.19 10.30
N GLN A 44 -9.36 -2.47 9.15
CA GLN A 44 -9.32 -3.81 8.56
C GLN A 44 -7.91 -4.21 8.10
N LEU A 45 -7.14 -3.29 7.51
CA LEU A 45 -5.74 -3.53 7.19
C LEU A 45 -4.92 -3.85 8.45
N THR A 46 -5.08 -3.05 9.50
CA THR A 46 -4.37 -3.22 10.77
C THR A 46 -4.73 -4.54 11.47
N LEU A 47 -6.03 -4.90 11.50
CA LEU A 47 -6.51 -6.16 12.06
C LEU A 47 -5.93 -7.39 11.33
N ASN A 48 -5.59 -7.24 10.05
CA ASN A 48 -4.96 -8.28 9.24
C ASN A 48 -3.43 -8.19 9.23
N GLY A 49 -2.83 -7.42 10.13
CA GLY A 49 -1.37 -7.32 10.30
C GLY A 49 -0.65 -6.50 9.23
N VAL A 50 -1.37 -5.71 8.42
CA VAL A 50 -0.76 -4.84 7.39
C VAL A 50 -0.27 -3.55 8.04
N ARG A 51 1.04 -3.29 7.99
CA ARG A 51 1.64 -2.05 8.50
C ARG A 51 1.25 -0.90 7.57
N THR A 52 0.33 -0.06 8.03
CA THR A 52 -0.28 0.97 7.19
C THR A 52 0.10 2.35 7.68
N PHE A 53 0.72 3.16 6.83
CA PHE A 53 0.83 4.60 7.04
C PHE A 53 -0.47 5.26 6.59
N ARG A 54 -1.14 5.96 7.50
CA ARG A 54 -2.37 6.69 7.22
C ARG A 54 -2.03 8.17 7.12
N ASP A 55 -2.02 8.71 5.90
CA ASP A 55 -1.81 10.15 5.72
C ASP A 55 -3.01 10.92 6.28
N ASP A 56 -2.78 11.82 7.22
CA ASP A 56 -3.86 12.51 7.92
C ASP A 56 -3.75 14.02 7.67
N GLU A 57 -4.28 14.48 6.53
CA GLU A 57 -4.21 15.87 6.08
C GLU A 57 -4.67 16.93 7.12
N GLU A 58 -5.50 16.60 8.12
CA GLU A 58 -5.89 17.62 9.14
C GLU A 58 -4.79 17.89 10.17
N LEU A 59 -3.81 16.99 10.31
CA LEU A 59 -2.60 17.25 11.11
C LEU A 59 -1.62 18.17 10.38
N GLU A 60 -1.85 18.43 9.09
CA GLU A 60 -0.97 19.18 8.19
C GLU A 60 -1.41 20.62 7.96
N ARG A 61 -1.97 21.30 8.98
CA ARG A 61 -2.20 22.76 8.94
C ARG A 61 -0.87 23.53 8.90
N GLY A 62 -0.19 23.50 7.76
CA GLY A 62 1.04 24.21 7.43
C GLY A 62 1.37 24.07 5.93
N GLU A 63 1.89 25.11 5.30
CA GLU A 63 2.17 25.15 3.85
C GLU A 63 3.40 24.31 3.42
N GLU A 64 4.07 23.67 4.38
CA GLU A 64 5.23 22.81 4.14
C GLU A 64 4.82 21.34 4.15
N ILE A 65 5.21 20.63 3.10
CA ILE A 65 5.12 19.16 3.06
C ILE A 65 5.92 18.65 4.25
N ASN A 66 5.31 17.86 5.14
CA ASN A 66 6.08 17.18 6.16
C ASN A 66 7.14 16.33 5.44
N PRO A 67 8.46 16.58 5.62
CA PRO A 67 9.50 15.84 4.91
C PRO A 67 9.32 14.32 5.05
N ASN A 68 8.71 13.88 6.16
CA ASN A 68 8.37 12.49 6.43
C ASN A 68 7.31 11.88 5.50
N LEU A 69 6.48 12.67 4.79
CA LEU A 69 5.39 12.15 3.96
C LEU A 69 5.89 11.62 2.61
N GLY A 70 6.84 12.33 2.00
CA GLY A 70 7.54 11.82 0.81
C GLY A 70 8.30 10.55 1.12
N GLU A 71 9.02 10.55 2.25
CA GLU A 71 9.71 9.37 2.76
C GLU A 71 8.73 8.22 3.02
N ALA A 72 7.54 8.48 3.58
CA ALA A 72 6.55 7.43 3.83
C ALA A 72 6.04 6.77 2.53
N ILE A 73 5.88 7.53 1.44
CA ILE A 73 5.54 6.96 0.11
C ILE A 73 6.70 6.10 -0.42
N GLU A 74 7.94 6.58 -0.26
CA GLU A 74 9.14 5.84 -0.67
C GLU A 74 9.37 4.57 0.18
N ASP A 75 9.05 4.63 1.47
CA ASP A 75 9.16 3.54 2.44
C ASP A 75 7.90 2.67 2.52
N SER A 76 6.99 2.80 1.54
CA SER A 76 5.82 1.94 1.37
C SER A 76 5.94 1.02 0.17
N ALA A 77 5.47 -0.22 0.32
CA ALA A 77 5.43 -1.22 -0.76
C ALA A 77 4.32 -0.93 -1.78
N ALA A 78 3.16 -0.45 -1.31
CA ALA A 78 2.03 -0.04 -2.14
C ALA A 78 1.35 1.22 -1.60
N THR A 79 0.61 1.89 -2.46
CA THR A 79 -0.25 3.03 -2.12
C THR A 79 -1.68 2.72 -2.50
N ILE A 80 -2.61 2.89 -1.55
CA ILE A 80 -4.04 2.96 -1.84
C ILE A 80 -4.41 4.43 -1.88
N ALA A 81 -4.91 4.89 -3.03
CA ALA A 81 -5.43 6.24 -3.18
C ALA A 81 -6.95 6.20 -3.16
N VAL A 82 -7.56 6.73 -2.10
CA VAL A 82 -9.01 6.89 -1.99
C VAL A 82 -9.40 8.22 -2.62
N ILE A 83 -9.66 8.18 -3.92
CA ILE A 83 -9.98 9.35 -4.74
C ILE A 83 -11.46 9.64 -4.59
N SER A 84 -11.78 10.63 -3.76
CA SER A 84 -13.14 11.12 -3.49
C SER A 84 -13.44 12.42 -4.24
N ARG A 85 -14.64 12.98 -4.04
CA ARG A 85 -15.13 14.16 -4.77
C ARG A 85 -14.22 15.38 -4.65
N ARG A 86 -13.66 15.66 -3.47
CA ARG A 86 -12.78 16.82 -3.20
C ARG A 86 -11.30 16.43 -3.12
N TYR A 87 -10.92 15.29 -3.69
CA TYR A 87 -9.51 14.85 -3.69
C TYR A 87 -8.59 15.86 -4.41
N ALA A 88 -9.07 16.49 -5.50
CA ALA A 88 -8.26 17.44 -6.28
C ALA A 88 -8.26 18.87 -5.72
N ASP A 89 -9.13 19.21 -4.75
CA ASP A 89 -9.06 20.47 -4.01
C ASP A 89 -7.80 20.51 -3.12
N SER A 90 -7.36 19.34 -2.64
CA SER A 90 -6.10 19.22 -1.91
C SER A 90 -4.90 19.15 -2.84
N ARG A 91 -4.06 20.20 -2.80
CA ARG A 91 -2.73 20.16 -3.40
C ARG A 91 -1.90 18.99 -2.87
N TRP A 92 -2.09 18.57 -1.62
CA TRP A 92 -1.30 17.53 -0.98
C TRP A 92 -1.67 16.16 -1.54
N CYS A 93 -2.95 15.76 -1.53
CA CYS A 93 -3.43 14.58 -2.26
C CYS A 93 -2.86 14.48 -3.68
N LEU A 94 -2.88 15.58 -4.44
CA LEU A 94 -2.35 15.60 -5.82
C LEU A 94 -0.82 15.44 -5.89
N GLU A 95 -0.10 16.03 -4.95
CA GLU A 95 1.35 15.92 -4.83
C GLU A 95 1.78 14.50 -4.45
N GLU A 96 1.09 13.88 -3.49
CA GLU A 96 1.28 12.48 -3.11
C GLU A 96 1.05 11.55 -4.30
N LEU A 97 -0.09 11.70 -4.98
CA LEU A 97 -0.44 10.88 -6.13
C LEU A 97 0.61 11.03 -7.25
N ALA A 98 1.10 12.25 -7.48
CA ALA A 98 2.18 12.49 -8.42
C ALA A 98 3.48 11.80 -8.03
N ARG A 99 3.89 11.86 -6.76
CA ARG A 99 5.08 11.16 -6.24
C ARG A 99 4.97 9.65 -6.41
N VAL A 100 3.82 9.07 -6.08
CA VAL A 100 3.55 7.63 -6.30
C VAL A 100 3.78 7.25 -7.76
N VAL A 101 3.27 8.08 -8.68
CA VAL A 101 3.41 7.87 -10.13
C VAL A 101 4.86 8.03 -10.60
N ASP A 102 5.56 9.06 -10.12
CA ASP A 102 6.95 9.37 -10.47
C ASP A 102 7.92 8.27 -10.01
N TYR A 103 7.75 7.82 -8.76
CA TYR A 103 8.51 6.69 -8.20
C TYR A 103 8.06 5.32 -8.70
N ARG A 104 7.05 5.28 -9.57
CA ARG A 104 6.47 4.05 -10.13
C ARG A 104 6.07 3.05 -9.04
N LYS A 105 5.58 3.57 -7.91
CA LYS A 105 5.06 2.77 -6.81
C LYS A 105 3.79 2.04 -7.23
N MET A 106 3.50 0.93 -6.55
CA MET A 106 2.26 0.19 -6.80
C MET A 106 1.08 1.02 -6.33
N LEU A 107 0.23 1.45 -7.26
CA LEU A 107 -0.96 2.24 -6.98
C LEU A 107 -2.22 1.39 -7.09
N LEU A 108 -3.06 1.43 -6.06
CA LEU A 108 -4.37 0.79 -5.99
C LEU A 108 -5.44 1.88 -5.82
N PRO A 109 -6.06 2.34 -6.92
CA PRO A 109 -7.07 3.39 -6.82
C PRO A 109 -8.41 2.85 -6.32
N VAL A 110 -8.98 3.57 -5.37
CA VAL A 110 -10.38 3.43 -4.93
C VAL A 110 -11.10 4.70 -5.38
N PHE A 111 -12.04 4.55 -6.31
CA PHE A 111 -12.89 5.62 -6.81
C PHE A 111 -14.10 5.74 -5.88
N TYR A 112 -13.95 6.55 -4.84
CA TYR A 112 -14.95 6.67 -3.78
C TYR A 112 -16.04 7.67 -4.17
N GLN A 113 -17.22 7.15 -4.54
CA GLN A 113 -18.38 7.92 -4.98
C GLN A 113 -18.10 8.85 -6.16
N VAL A 114 -17.11 8.53 -6.99
CA VAL A 114 -16.73 9.28 -8.19
C VAL A 114 -16.59 8.35 -9.38
N ASP A 115 -16.81 8.89 -10.58
CA ASP A 115 -16.61 8.13 -11.81
C ASP A 115 -15.11 8.01 -12.15
N PRO A 116 -14.57 6.80 -12.39
CA PRO A 116 -13.18 6.64 -12.81
C PRO A 116 -12.84 7.44 -14.07
N SER A 117 -13.81 7.64 -14.97
CA SER A 117 -13.63 8.45 -16.18
C SER A 117 -13.50 9.95 -15.87
N HIS A 118 -14.15 10.44 -14.80
CA HIS A 118 -13.96 11.79 -14.29
C HIS A 118 -12.57 11.97 -13.71
N VAL A 119 -12.05 10.99 -12.95
CA VAL A 119 -10.67 11.00 -12.46
C VAL A 119 -9.69 11.02 -13.63
N ARG A 120 -9.86 10.10 -14.60
CA ARG A 120 -8.96 9.96 -15.76
C ARG A 120 -8.90 11.20 -16.64
N LYS A 121 -10.05 11.86 -16.85
CA LYS A 121 -10.17 13.02 -17.76
C LYS A 121 -10.16 14.37 -17.02
N GLN A 122 -10.05 14.34 -15.68
CA GLN A 122 -10.21 15.49 -14.79
C GLN A 122 -11.46 16.32 -15.12
N LYS A 123 -12.60 15.62 -15.23
CA LYS A 123 -13.93 16.20 -15.52
C LYS A 123 -14.86 16.09 -14.33
N GLY A 124 -16.06 16.68 -14.43
CA GLY A 124 -17.09 16.56 -13.41
C GLY A 124 -16.64 17.24 -12.12
N PRO A 125 -16.54 16.52 -10.99
CA PRO A 125 -16.18 17.15 -9.72
C PRO A 125 -14.78 17.78 -9.71
N PHE A 126 -13.86 17.32 -10.56
CA PHE A 126 -12.47 17.79 -10.57
C PHE A 126 -12.21 18.97 -11.51
N GLU A 127 -13.17 19.34 -12.36
CA GLU A 127 -12.95 20.33 -13.42
C GLU A 127 -12.63 21.71 -12.84
N GLN A 128 -13.45 22.17 -11.88
CA GLN A 128 -13.24 23.46 -11.23
C GLN A 128 -11.98 23.46 -10.35
N ASP A 129 -11.70 22.36 -9.66
CA ASP A 129 -10.50 22.24 -8.82
C ASP A 129 -9.23 22.44 -9.66
N PHE A 130 -9.14 21.78 -10.81
CA PHE A 130 -8.00 21.93 -11.70
C PHE A 130 -7.89 23.32 -12.34
N LEU A 131 -9.00 24.00 -12.64
CA LEU A 131 -8.96 25.40 -13.09
C LEU A 131 -8.40 26.33 -12.01
N ASN A 132 -8.87 26.17 -10.77
CA ASN A 132 -8.41 26.96 -9.63
C ASN A 132 -6.90 26.71 -9.35
N LEU A 133 -6.44 25.47 -9.48
CA LEU A 133 -5.04 25.12 -9.32
C LEU A 133 -4.15 25.73 -10.41
N GLU A 134 -4.62 25.78 -11.65
CA GLU A 134 -3.88 26.39 -12.77
C GLU A 134 -3.71 27.89 -12.57
N GLU A 135 -4.75 28.57 -12.07
CA GLU A 135 -4.69 29.98 -11.69
C GLU A 135 -3.68 30.23 -10.57
N ARG A 136 -3.65 29.37 -9.55
CA ARG A 136 -2.79 29.53 -8.36
C ARG A 136 -1.33 29.13 -8.58
N PHE A 137 -1.07 28.04 -9.29
CA PHE A 137 0.25 27.40 -9.35
C PHE A 137 0.85 27.35 -10.75
N GLY A 138 0.08 27.77 -11.77
CA GLY A 138 0.50 27.77 -13.17
C GLY A 138 0.35 26.41 -13.85
N VAL A 139 0.04 26.45 -15.14
CA VAL A 139 -0.25 25.28 -15.99
C VAL A 139 0.87 24.23 -15.97
N GLN A 140 2.14 24.66 -15.94
CA GLN A 140 3.28 23.74 -15.98
C GLN A 140 3.38 22.88 -14.71
N THR A 141 3.12 23.46 -13.55
CA THR A 141 3.08 22.74 -12.27
C THR A 141 1.91 21.75 -12.27
N VAL A 142 0.73 22.21 -12.66
CA VAL A 142 -0.50 21.42 -12.65
C VAL A 142 -0.47 20.28 -13.66
N ALA A 143 0.29 20.41 -14.76
CA ALA A 143 0.45 19.33 -15.75
C ALA A 143 0.98 18.03 -15.12
N ARG A 144 1.82 18.13 -14.07
CA ARG A 144 2.29 16.95 -13.33
C ARG A 144 1.14 16.25 -12.59
N TRP A 145 0.29 16.99 -11.89
CA TRP A 145 -0.87 16.45 -11.18
C TRP A 145 -1.93 15.91 -12.14
N ARG A 146 -2.17 16.55 -13.28
CA ARG A 146 -3.06 16.04 -14.33
C ARG A 146 -2.62 14.66 -14.82
N ARG A 147 -1.34 14.49 -15.14
CA ARG A 147 -0.79 13.18 -15.55
C ARG A 147 -0.94 12.12 -14.47
N ALA A 148 -0.77 12.50 -13.20
CA ALA A 148 -0.93 11.58 -12.09
C ALA A 148 -2.39 11.09 -11.97
N MET A 149 -3.35 12.01 -12.00
CA MET A 149 -4.79 11.70 -12.00
C MET A 149 -5.22 10.90 -13.24
N GLU A 150 -4.71 11.24 -14.42
CA GLU A 150 -4.96 10.50 -15.65
C GLU A 150 -4.50 9.04 -15.51
N LYS A 151 -3.26 8.84 -15.01
CA LYS A 151 -2.70 7.50 -14.80
C LYS A 151 -3.49 6.72 -13.75
N ALA A 152 -3.85 7.35 -12.64
CA ALA A 152 -4.66 6.74 -11.59
C ALA A 152 -6.03 6.30 -12.11
N GLY A 153 -6.73 7.16 -12.86
CA GLY A 153 -8.02 6.84 -13.49
C GLY A 153 -7.93 5.84 -14.65
N GLY A 154 -6.73 5.57 -15.17
CA GLY A 154 -6.46 4.53 -16.16
C GLY A 154 -6.19 3.15 -15.57
N ILE A 155 -5.94 3.04 -14.27
CA ILE A 155 -5.67 1.78 -13.58
C ILE A 155 -7.00 1.12 -13.18
N SER A 156 -7.11 -0.20 -13.38
CA SER A 156 -8.23 -0.98 -12.83
C SER A 156 -8.22 -0.91 -11.30
N GLY A 157 -9.29 -0.35 -10.74
CA GLY A 157 -9.47 -0.15 -9.30
C GLY A 157 -10.85 -0.56 -8.82
N TRP A 158 -11.24 -0.03 -7.66
CA TRP A 158 -12.54 -0.28 -7.05
C TRP A 158 -13.42 0.94 -7.19
N ASP A 159 -14.54 0.79 -7.90
CA ASP A 159 -15.56 1.83 -8.00
C ASP A 159 -16.60 1.60 -6.91
N SER A 160 -16.59 2.43 -5.87
CA SER A 160 -17.46 2.25 -4.71
C SER A 160 -18.96 2.42 -5.04
N ARG A 161 -19.30 2.91 -6.23
CA ARG A 161 -20.70 3.01 -6.69
C ARG A 161 -21.27 1.65 -7.11
N ASN A 162 -20.40 0.69 -7.40
CA ASN A 162 -20.76 -0.64 -7.91
C ASN A 162 -20.50 -1.77 -6.89
N TRP A 163 -20.12 -1.41 -5.67
CA TRP A 163 -19.70 -2.36 -4.64
C TRP A 163 -20.41 -2.07 -3.33
N ASP A 164 -20.73 -3.12 -2.58
CA ASP A 164 -20.91 -2.98 -1.14
C ASP A 164 -19.58 -2.57 -0.50
N GLU A 165 -19.66 -1.71 0.51
CA GLU A 165 -18.47 -1.11 1.10
C GLU A 165 -17.61 -2.13 1.86
N GLU A 166 -18.24 -3.06 2.58
CA GLU A 166 -17.52 -4.10 3.32
C GLU A 166 -16.86 -5.08 2.36
N GLU A 167 -17.57 -5.49 1.30
CA GLU A 167 -17.02 -6.35 0.26
C GLU A 167 -15.83 -5.70 -0.46
N LEU A 168 -15.90 -4.40 -0.73
CA LEU A 168 -14.81 -3.61 -1.31
C LEU A 168 -13.59 -3.65 -0.40
N ILE A 169 -13.76 -3.34 0.88
CA ILE A 169 -12.66 -3.34 1.87
C ILE A 169 -12.04 -4.73 1.99
N GLN A 170 -12.85 -5.79 2.11
CA GLN A 170 -12.36 -7.16 2.17
C GLN A 170 -11.57 -7.54 0.91
N SER A 171 -12.05 -7.13 -0.27
CA SER A 171 -11.38 -7.33 -1.56
C SER A 171 -10.02 -6.62 -1.62
N LEU A 172 -9.94 -5.37 -1.15
CA LEU A 172 -8.69 -4.62 -1.03
C LEU A 172 -7.69 -5.30 -0.08
N VAL A 173 -8.12 -5.65 1.13
CA VAL A 173 -7.27 -6.33 2.12
C VAL A 173 -6.73 -7.64 1.55
N LYS A 174 -7.59 -8.46 0.95
CA LYS A 174 -7.18 -9.72 0.30
C LYS A 174 -6.17 -9.49 -0.82
N LYS A 175 -6.36 -8.44 -1.63
CA LYS A 175 -5.41 -8.08 -2.70
C LYS A 175 -4.04 -7.71 -2.13
N ILE A 176 -4.02 -6.90 -1.07
CA ILE A 176 -2.78 -6.50 -0.38
C ILE A 176 -2.08 -7.71 0.21
N LEU A 177 -2.78 -8.54 1.00
CA LEU A 177 -2.19 -9.72 1.62
C LEU A 177 -1.59 -10.67 0.57
N LYS A 178 -2.28 -10.91 -0.55
CA LYS A 178 -1.75 -11.71 -1.66
C LYS A 178 -0.49 -11.09 -2.28
N LYS A 179 -0.40 -9.76 -2.34
CA LYS A 179 0.78 -9.07 -2.87
C LYS A 179 1.96 -9.15 -1.91
N LEU A 180 1.71 -9.00 -0.61
CA LEU A 180 2.73 -9.13 0.43
C LEU A 180 3.23 -10.57 0.55
N SER A 181 2.36 -11.58 0.47
CA SER A 181 2.74 -13.00 0.50
C SER A 181 3.56 -13.42 -0.72
N ASN A 182 3.30 -12.82 -1.87
CA ASN A 182 4.02 -13.11 -3.12
C ASN A 182 5.33 -12.31 -3.26
N THR A 183 5.67 -11.48 -2.26
CA THR A 183 6.96 -10.79 -2.22
C THR A 183 7.95 -11.70 -1.49
N PRO A 184 8.94 -12.30 -2.18
CA PRO A 184 9.88 -13.21 -1.53
C PRO A 184 10.58 -12.47 -0.39
N LEU A 185 10.56 -13.05 0.82
CA LEU A 185 11.39 -12.59 1.93
C LEU A 185 12.86 -12.74 1.51
N GLY A 186 13.44 -11.67 0.96
CA GLY A 186 14.84 -11.60 0.59
C GLY A 186 15.19 -12.15 -0.80
N ALA A 187 14.57 -11.65 -1.87
CA ALA A 187 15.19 -11.77 -3.19
C ALA A 187 14.86 -10.56 -4.08
N ALA A 188 15.92 -9.89 -4.53
CA ALA A 188 15.87 -8.94 -5.62
C ALA A 188 15.26 -9.58 -6.88
N LYS A 189 14.56 -8.77 -7.67
CA LYS A 189 14.20 -8.94 -9.10
C LYS A 189 13.76 -10.35 -9.55
N TYR A 190 12.45 -10.46 -9.81
CA TYR A 190 11.73 -11.48 -10.58
C TYR A 190 11.66 -12.89 -9.96
N PRO A 191 10.51 -13.31 -9.40
CA PRO A 191 10.28 -14.71 -9.09
C PRO A 191 9.33 -15.33 -10.13
N VAL A 192 9.79 -16.43 -10.73
CA VAL A 192 8.93 -17.49 -11.25
C VAL A 192 9.14 -18.69 -10.33
N GLY A 193 8.06 -19.30 -9.82
CA GLY A 193 8.11 -20.68 -9.33
C GLY A 193 7.92 -20.94 -7.82
N LEU A 194 7.19 -20.11 -7.07
CA LEU A 194 6.81 -20.43 -5.68
C LEU A 194 5.32 -20.78 -5.50
N ASP A 195 4.55 -20.80 -6.58
CA ASP A 195 3.09 -20.98 -6.53
C ASP A 195 2.67 -22.34 -5.94
N CYS A 196 3.51 -23.38 -6.05
CA CYS A 196 3.14 -24.75 -5.68
C CYS A 196 3.12 -25.01 -4.15
N GLN A 197 3.98 -24.35 -3.37
CA GLN A 197 4.12 -24.65 -1.93
C GLN A 197 3.03 -24.00 -1.07
N LEU A 198 2.45 -22.88 -1.54
CA LEU A 198 1.39 -22.17 -0.82
C LEU A 198 0.01 -22.82 -1.00
N GLU A 199 -0.24 -23.43 -2.17
CA GLU A 199 -1.49 -24.17 -2.41
C GLU A 199 -1.61 -25.40 -1.50
N GLU A 200 -0.50 -26.09 -1.20
CA GLU A 200 -0.48 -27.23 -0.29
C GLU A 200 -0.80 -26.82 1.16
N LEU A 201 -0.28 -25.66 1.59
CA LEU A 201 -0.51 -25.11 2.93
C LEU A 201 -1.95 -24.58 3.11
N MET A 202 -2.51 -23.95 2.07
CA MET A 202 -3.91 -23.52 2.08
C MET A 202 -4.89 -24.70 2.02
N ARG A 203 -4.54 -25.80 1.34
CA ARG A 203 -5.36 -27.03 1.36
C ARG A 203 -5.39 -27.71 2.73
N MET A 204 -4.32 -27.61 3.50
CA MET A 204 -4.26 -28.15 4.87
C MET A 204 -5.11 -27.35 5.88
N LEU A 205 -5.37 -26.07 5.60
CA LEU A 205 -6.08 -25.17 6.51
C LEU A 205 -7.58 -25.04 6.22
N ASP A 206 -8.17 -25.86 5.34
CA ASP A 206 -9.57 -25.73 4.92
C ASP A 206 -10.56 -25.75 6.12
N VAL A 207 -11.08 -24.57 6.46
CA VAL A 207 -11.97 -24.29 7.60
C VAL A 207 -13.42 -24.54 7.16
N LYS A 208 -13.78 -25.82 7.01
CA LYS A 208 -15.18 -26.26 6.88
C LYS A 208 -15.57 -27.43 7.78
N ALA A 209 -14.80 -27.72 8.82
CA ALA A 209 -15.19 -28.72 9.83
C ALA A 209 -15.26 -28.06 11.21
N ASN A 210 -16.45 -28.07 11.82
CA ASN A 210 -16.69 -27.67 13.22
C ASN A 210 -15.98 -28.65 14.17
N GLY A 211 -14.69 -28.45 14.40
CA GLY A 211 -13.89 -29.19 15.36
C GLY A 211 -12.53 -28.54 15.57
N VAL A 212 -12.05 -28.55 16.83
CA VAL A 212 -10.70 -28.09 17.16
C VAL A 212 -9.69 -29.07 16.57
N ARG A 213 -8.78 -28.59 15.71
CA ARG A 213 -7.66 -29.37 15.17
C ARG A 213 -6.36 -28.88 15.81
N VAL A 214 -5.66 -29.80 16.46
CA VAL A 214 -4.33 -29.56 17.02
C VAL A 214 -3.29 -29.92 15.97
N LEU A 215 -2.49 -28.94 15.55
CA LEU A 215 -1.39 -29.14 14.62
C LEU A 215 -0.11 -29.41 15.41
N GLY A 216 0.36 -30.66 15.37
CA GLY A 216 1.63 -31.05 15.98
C GLY A 216 2.78 -30.98 14.98
N PHE A 217 3.79 -30.17 15.26
CA PHE A 217 5.03 -30.16 14.49
C PHE A 217 5.97 -31.25 15.00
N TYR A 218 6.24 -32.28 14.19
CA TYR A 218 7.24 -33.31 14.50
C TYR A 218 8.41 -33.25 13.53
N GLY A 219 9.64 -33.25 14.08
CA GLY A 219 10.88 -33.26 13.31
C GLY A 219 12.08 -33.32 14.25
N MET A 220 13.26 -33.70 13.74
CA MET A 220 14.48 -33.84 14.53
C MET A 220 14.84 -32.56 15.32
N GLY A 221 15.54 -32.72 16.45
CA GLY A 221 15.90 -31.62 17.35
C GLY A 221 16.78 -30.56 16.66
N GLY A 222 16.49 -29.28 16.91
CA GLY A 222 17.30 -28.15 16.42
C GLY A 222 16.68 -27.28 15.30
N VAL A 223 15.58 -27.71 14.67
CA VAL A 223 14.96 -27.00 13.52
C VAL A 223 14.07 -25.80 13.91
N GLY A 224 14.23 -25.23 15.11
CA GLY A 224 13.51 -23.99 15.48
C GLY A 224 11.99 -24.10 15.68
N LYS A 225 11.47 -25.28 16.04
CA LYS A 225 10.03 -25.49 16.35
C LYS A 225 9.50 -24.55 17.44
N THR A 226 10.37 -24.11 18.36
CA THR A 226 10.01 -23.23 19.48
C THR A 226 9.96 -21.75 19.11
N THR A 227 10.31 -21.36 17.87
CA THR A 227 10.28 -19.95 17.42
C THR A 227 8.94 -19.59 16.77
N LEU A 228 8.05 -20.57 16.57
CA LEU A 228 6.76 -20.45 15.88
C LEU A 228 5.54 -20.73 16.78
N SER A 229 5.72 -20.81 18.11
CA SER A 229 4.62 -20.77 19.07
C SER A 229 4.12 -19.35 19.32
#